data_AF-A0A965VUM6-F1
#
_entry.id   AF-A0A965VUM6-F1
#
_cell.length_a   1.000
_cell.length_b   1.000
_cell.length_c   1.000
_cell.angle_alpha   90.00
_cell.angle_beta   90.00
_cell.angle_gamma   90.00
#
_symmetry.space_group_name_H-M   'P 1'
#
loop_
_entity.id
_entity.type
_entity.pdbx_description
1 polymer ?
#
loop_
_entity_poly.entity_id
_entity_poly.type
_entity_poly.pdbx_seq_one_letter_code
_entity_poly.pdbx_strand_id
1 'polypeptide(L)' 'MTVNELIEQLKNYPSDMRVLTLGYEGGYNDIQLSTEDIVLNFKENDAWYYGPHECVKYTDSDISLKCVIVGRGRVG' A
#
# COMPACT_ATOMS: atom_id res chain seq x y z
N MET A 1 14.09 -4.86 -7.40
CA MET A 1 14.91 -4.51 -6.21
C MET A 1 15.29 -5.76 -5.41
N THR A 2 16.42 -5.78 -4.72
CA THR A 2 16.84 -6.85 -3.80
C THR A 2 16.23 -6.67 -2.40
N VAL A 3 16.33 -7.71 -1.55
CA VAL A 3 15.92 -7.64 -0.14
C VAL A 3 16.66 -6.53 0.59
N ASN A 4 17.98 -6.39 0.37
CA ASN A 4 18.77 -5.36 1.03
C ASN A 4 18.36 -3.95 0.57
N GLU A 5 18.14 -3.77 -0.73
CA GLU A 5 17.64 -2.49 -1.28
C GLU A 5 16.28 -2.12 -0.69
N LEU A 6 15.37 -3.08 -0.54
CA LEU A 6 14.08 -2.86 0.11
C LEU A 6 14.26 -2.45 1.57
N ILE A 7 15.10 -3.14 2.33
CA ILE A 7 15.38 -2.81 3.74
C ILE A 7 15.93 -1.39 3.86
N GLU A 8 16.92 -1.02 3.04
CA GLU A 8 17.51 0.32 3.07
C GLU A 8 16.50 1.40 2.69
N GLN A 9 15.58 1.12 1.76
CA GLN A 9 14.51 2.08 1.45
C GLN A 9 13.51 2.21 2.62
N LEU A 10 13.11 1.10 3.24
CA LEU A 10 12.15 1.09 4.36
C LEU A 10 12.67 1.85 5.59
N LYS A 11 13.99 1.88 5.82
CA LYS A 11 14.61 2.67 6.91
C LYS A 11 14.39 4.18 6.81
N ASN A 12 13.97 4.70 5.64
CA ASN A 12 13.68 6.12 5.46
C ASN A 12 12.27 6.53 5.94
N TYR A 13 11.44 5.59 6.38
CA TYR A 13 10.11 5.84 6.93
C TYR A 13 10.12 5.71 8.47
N PRO A 14 9.13 6.31 9.18
CA PRO A 14 8.95 6.06 10.61
C PRO A 14 8.82 4.54 10.89
N SER A 15 9.51 4.05 11.92
CA SER A 15 9.63 2.62 12.22
C SER A 15 8.33 1.96 12.67
N ASP A 16 7.34 2.76 13.07
CA ASP A 16 5.98 2.37 13.46
C ASP A 16 4.96 2.60 12.33
N MET A 17 5.38 3.11 11.17
CA MET A 17 4.50 3.35 10.04
C MET A 17 3.99 2.02 9.48
N ARG A 18 2.67 1.93 9.27
CA ARG A 18 2.04 0.72 8.73
C ARG A 18 2.44 0.51 7.26
N VAL A 19 2.79 -0.73 6.92
CA VAL A 19 3.11 -1.16 5.56
C VAL A 19 1.96 -1.98 5.00
N LEU A 20 1.51 -1.63 3.79
CA LEU A 20 0.44 -2.31 3.05
C LEU A 20 0.93 -2.70 1.66
N THR A 21 0.21 -3.60 0.99
CA THR A 21 0.41 -3.91 -0.43
C THR A 21 -0.91 -3.75 -1.18
N LEU A 22 -0.84 -3.60 -2.49
CA LEU A 22 -2.02 -3.52 -3.34
C LEU A 22 -2.83 -4.83 -3.27
N GLY A 23 -4.12 -4.74 -3.59
CA GLY A 23 -4.98 -5.89 -3.79
C GLY A 23 -4.45 -6.90 -4.83
N TYR A 24 -5.12 -8.05 -4.93
CA TYR A 24 -4.66 -9.18 -5.72
C TYR A 24 -5.04 -9.05 -7.20
N GLU A 25 -4.03 -8.94 -8.06
CA GLU A 25 -4.07 -9.45 -9.43
C GLU A 25 -2.72 -10.12 -9.70
N GLY A 26 -2.71 -11.26 -10.39
CA GLY A 26 -1.51 -12.10 -10.55
C GLY A 26 -0.38 -11.46 -11.36
N GLY A 27 0.66 -12.26 -11.65
CA GLY A 27 1.89 -11.79 -12.31
C GLY A 27 2.91 -11.20 -11.32
N TYR A 28 4.06 -10.76 -11.85
CA TYR A 28 5.16 -10.22 -11.05
C TYR A 28 5.70 -8.94 -11.67
N ASN A 29 5.90 -7.91 -10.86
CA ASN A 29 6.59 -6.68 -11.23
C ASN A 29 7.69 -6.39 -10.19
N ASP A 30 8.63 -5.52 -10.55
CA ASP A 30 9.50 -4.91 -9.55
C ASP A 30 8.69 -4.17 -8.48
N ILE A 31 9.23 -4.08 -7.27
CA ILE A 31 8.61 -3.35 -6.17
C ILE A 31 8.82 -1.84 -6.35
N GLN A 32 7.77 -1.07 -6.10
CA GLN A 32 7.82 0.38 -5.93
C GLN A 32 7.24 0.75 -4.57
N LEU A 33 7.93 1.62 -3.82
CA LEU A 33 7.42 2.17 -2.56
C LEU A 33 6.79 3.54 -2.79
N SER A 34 5.65 3.77 -2.15
CA SER A 34 5.01 5.09 -2.06
C SER A 34 4.35 5.27 -0.69
N THR A 35 3.75 6.44 -0.44
CA THR A 35 2.89 6.66 0.73
C THR A 35 1.51 7.07 0.29
N GLU A 36 0.48 6.55 0.94
CA GLU A 36 -0.92 6.92 0.71
C GLU A 36 -1.64 7.07 2.05
N ASP A 37 -2.70 7.89 2.07
CA ASP A 37 -3.61 8.02 3.21
C ASP A 37 -4.75 6.99 3.08
N ILE A 38 -4.84 6.10 4.07
CA ILE A 38 -5.65 4.88 3.99
C ILE A 38 -6.72 4.84 5.08
N VAL A 39 -7.94 4.50 4.70
CA VAL A 39 -9.03 4.13 5.59
C VAL A 39 -8.91 2.64 5.90
N LEU A 40 -8.71 2.31 7.18
CA LEU A 40 -8.60 0.92 7.62
C LEU A 40 -9.97 0.28 7.77
N ASN A 41 -10.06 -1.03 7.48
CA ASN A 41 -11.28 -1.83 7.56
C ASN A 41 -12.46 -1.19 6.80
N PHE A 42 -12.21 -0.76 5.57
CA PHE A 42 -13.21 -0.13 4.71
C PHE A 42 -14.27 -1.16 4.31
N LYS A 43 -15.49 -0.98 4.83
CA LYS A 43 -16.56 -1.99 4.77
C LYS A 43 -17.22 -2.14 3.41
N GLU A 44 -17.06 -1.16 2.52
CA GLU A 44 -17.71 -1.17 1.20
C GLU A 44 -16.90 -1.97 0.16
N ASN A 45 -15.70 -2.44 0.52
CA ASN A 45 -14.95 -3.39 -0.29
C ASN A 45 -15.57 -4.79 -0.18
N ASP A 46 -16.60 -5.04 -0.99
CA ASP A 46 -17.29 -6.34 -1.03
C ASP A 46 -16.47 -7.41 -1.79
N ALA A 47 -15.51 -7.01 -2.63
CA ALA A 47 -14.71 -7.94 -3.42
C ALA A 47 -13.36 -8.26 -2.77
N TRP A 48 -13.09 -9.55 -2.56
CA TRP A 48 -11.89 -10.05 -1.86
C TRP A 48 -10.57 -9.57 -2.46
N TYR A 49 -10.54 -9.29 -3.76
CA TYR A 49 -9.32 -8.90 -4.48
C TYR A 49 -8.89 -7.45 -4.21
N TYR A 50 -9.76 -6.58 -3.65
CA TYR A 50 -9.35 -5.24 -3.20
C TYR A 50 -8.64 -5.26 -1.84
N GLY A 51 -8.96 -6.24 -1.00
CA GLY A 51 -8.55 -6.27 0.39
C GLY A 51 -9.38 -5.34 1.29
N PRO A 52 -9.10 -5.32 2.60
CA PRO A 52 -9.98 -4.70 3.60
C PRO A 52 -9.74 -3.19 3.81
N HIS A 53 -8.94 -2.53 2.98
CA HIS A 53 -8.53 -1.14 3.16
C HIS A 53 -8.71 -0.38 1.86
N GLU A 54 -8.95 0.93 1.95
CA GLU A 54 -9.13 1.78 0.78
C GLU A 54 -8.40 3.12 0.94
N CYS A 55 -7.96 3.69 -0.18
CA CYS A 55 -7.41 5.03 -0.20
C CYS A 55 -8.49 6.06 0.08
N VAL A 56 -8.20 7.02 0.97
CA VAL A 56 -9.18 8.04 1.40
C VAL A 56 -9.82 8.79 0.23
N LYS A 57 -9.09 8.95 -0.89
CA LYS A 57 -9.57 9.60 -2.12
C LYS A 57 -10.73 8.88 -2.81
N TYR A 58 -11.00 7.63 -2.46
CA TYR A 58 -12.09 6.81 -2.99
C TYR A 58 -13.19 6.55 -1.94
N THR A 59 -13.19 7.32 -0.84
CA THR A 59 -14.15 7.18 0.26
C THR A 59 -14.68 8.54 0.68
N ASP A 60 -15.81 8.57 1.39
CA ASP A 60 -16.32 9.77 2.07
C ASP A 60 -15.77 9.93 3.51
N SER A 61 -14.68 9.22 3.87
CA SER A 61 -14.10 9.26 5.22
C SER A 61 -13.11 10.41 5.38
N ASP A 62 -13.24 11.18 6.46
CA ASP A 62 -12.23 12.16 6.88
C ASP A 62 -11.13 11.57 7.78
N ILE A 63 -11.28 10.30 8.20
CA ILE A 63 -10.34 9.60 9.07
C ILE A 63 -9.48 8.66 8.24
N SER A 64 -8.17 8.92 8.22
CA SER A 64 -7.19 8.11 7.50
C SER A 64 -5.87 7.97 8.28
N LEU A 65 -5.08 6.96 7.90
CA LEU A 65 -3.72 6.75 8.38
C LEU A 65 -2.75 6.76 7.20
N LYS A 66 -1.67 7.54 7.31
CA LYS A 66 -0.60 7.52 6.32
C LYS A 66 0.19 6.21 6.41
N CYS A 67 0.23 5.46 5.32
CA CYS A 67 0.86 4.13 5.24
C CYS A 67 1.95 4.11 4.15
N VAL A 68 2.93 3.21 4.29
CA VAL A 68 3.85 2.83 3.20
C VAL A 68 3.15 1.79 2.34
N ILE A 69 3.13 2.00 1.02
CA ILE A 69 2.56 1.07 0.06
C ILE A 69 3.68 0.37 -0.71
N VAL A 70 3.69 -0.96 -0.64
CA VAL A 70 4.49 -1.84 -1.49
C VAL A 70 3.67 -2.14 -2.75
N GLY A 71 3.90 -1.33 -3.78
CA GLY A 71 3.20 -1.37 -5.06
C GLY A 71 4.00 -2.06 -6.18
N ARG A 72 3.38 -2.09 -7.36
CA ARG A 72 3.98 -2.58 -8.61
C ARG A 72 4.72 -1.44 -9.31
N GLY A 73 6.00 -1.62 -9.59
CA GLY A 73 6.77 -0.74 -10.46
C GLY A 73 6.24 -0.80 -11.89
N ARG A 74 6.17 0.34 -12.57
CA ARG A 74 5.82 0.39 -13.99
C ARG A 74 7.01 -0.12 -14.81
N VAL A 75 6.74 -1.07 -15.72
CA VAL A 75 7.69 -1.40 -16.80
C VAL A 75 7.70 -0.20 -17.75
N GLY A 76 8.86 0.45 -17.87
CA GLY A 76 9.09 1.56 -18.79
C GLY A 76 9.15 1.13 -20.25
#